data_AF-A0A538BSL9-F1
#
_entry.id   AF-A0A538BSL9-F1
#
_cell.length_a   1.000
_cell.length_b   1.000
_cell.length_c   1.000
_cell.angle_alpha   90.00
_cell.angle_beta   90.00
_cell.angle_gamma   90.00
#
_symmetry.space_group_name_H-M   'P 1'
#
loop_
_entity.id
_entity.type
_entity.pdbx_description
1 polymer ?
#
loop_
_entity_poly.entity_id
_entity_poly.type
_entity_poly.pdbx_seq_one_letter_code
_entity_poly.pdbx_strand_id
1 'polypeptide(L)'
;MDEPGKNLGDIAEQLALAAVGAVSLTAERVEALADELADRGGMQRDEARAFVRDLASRWRGDAVRVGERTGAGMHGALRQLGLVLREEFEELELRVAQLEHRLRLLEGTEATTAIRAPRA
;
A
#
# COMPACT_ATOMS: atom_id res chain seq x y z
N MET A 1 -2.99 26.28 31.08
CA MET A 1 -2.98 24.81 30.95
C MET A 1 -2.85 24.59 29.45
N ASP A 2 -1.62 24.61 28.97
CA ASP A 2 -1.28 24.67 27.55
C ASP A 2 -1.36 23.26 26.91
N GLU A 3 -1.82 23.24 25.66
CA GLU A 3 -2.14 22.06 24.86
C GLU A 3 -1.03 21.01 24.76
N PRO A 4 -1.36 19.73 24.54
CA PRO A 4 -0.56 18.88 23.68
C PRO A 4 -1.24 18.84 22.31
N GLY A 5 -0.69 19.59 21.35
CA GLY A 5 -0.98 19.34 19.94
C GLY A 5 -0.74 17.85 19.67
N LYS A 6 -1.79 17.14 19.20
CA LYS A 6 -1.69 15.74 18.76
C LYS A 6 -0.46 15.61 17.87
N ASN A 7 0.56 14.86 18.31
CA ASN A 7 1.69 14.58 17.45
C ASN A 7 1.19 13.76 16.27
N LEU A 8 1.72 14.04 15.08
CA LEU A 8 1.35 13.33 13.86
C LEU A 8 1.55 11.81 14.00
N GLY A 9 2.51 11.39 14.84
CA GLY A 9 2.73 10.00 15.23
C GLY A 9 1.57 9.37 16.00
N ASP A 10 0.98 10.07 16.97
CA ASP A 10 -0.14 9.57 17.77
C ASP A 10 -1.40 9.39 16.90
N ILE A 11 -1.60 10.28 15.93
CA ILE A 11 -2.70 10.17 14.96
C ILE A 11 -2.47 8.97 14.04
N ALA A 12 -1.23 8.78 13.57
CA ALA A 12 -0.88 7.66 12.72
C ALA A 12 -1.02 6.31 13.46
N GLU A 13 -0.64 6.24 14.73
CA GLU A 13 -0.80 5.06 15.58
C GLU A 13 -2.27 4.74 15.84
N GLN A 14 -3.08 5.74 16.18
CA GLN A 14 -4.54 5.56 16.32
C GLN A 14 -5.19 5.12 15.01
N LEU A 15 -4.79 5.68 13.87
CA LEU A 15 -5.29 5.27 12.56
C LEU A 15 -4.84 3.86 12.20
N ALA A 16 -3.60 3.47 12.51
CA ALA A 16 -3.10 2.13 12.28
C ALA A 16 -3.86 1.09 13.13
N LEU A 17 -4.08 1.37 14.42
CA LEU A 17 -4.87 0.50 15.30
C LEU A 17 -6.34 0.42 14.86
N ALA A 18 -6.93 1.54 14.43
CA ALA A 18 -8.28 1.57 13.87
C ALA A 18 -8.36 0.80 12.54
N ALA A 19 -7.35 0.89 11.69
CA ALA A 19 -7.25 0.14 10.44
C ALA A 19 -7.11 -1.37 10.71
N VAL A 20 -6.33 -1.77 11.72
CA VAL A 20 -6.26 -3.15 12.19
C VAL A 20 -7.64 -3.62 12.68
N GLY A 21 -8.39 -2.79 13.39
CA GLY A 21 -9.78 -3.07 13.78
C GLY A 21 -10.75 -3.21 12.59
N ALA A 22 -10.59 -2.40 11.56
CA ALA A 22 -11.41 -2.46 10.33
C ALA A 22 -11.07 -3.68 9.46
N VAL A 23 -9.81 -4.09 9.42
CA VAL A 23 -9.33 -5.30 8.70
C VAL A 23 -9.66 -6.58 9.50
N SER A 24 -9.79 -6.51 10.83
CA SER A 24 -10.05 -7.63 11.74
C SER A 24 -11.54 -7.89 12.01
N LEU A 25 -12.45 -7.53 11.09
CA LEU A 25 -13.83 -7.99 11.15
C LEU A 25 -13.90 -9.52 10.90
N THR A 26 -13.70 -10.29 11.98
CA THR A 26 -13.82 -11.76 11.98
C THR A 26 -15.28 -12.19 11.98
N ALA A 27 -15.53 -13.45 11.63
CA ALA A 27 -16.88 -14.01 11.62
C ALA A 27 -17.57 -13.87 12.99
N GLU A 28 -16.81 -14.02 14.09
CA GLU A 28 -17.32 -13.87 15.47
C GLU A 28 -17.77 -12.44 15.75
N ARG A 29 -17.06 -11.44 15.24
CA ARG A 29 -17.43 -10.02 15.43
C ARG A 29 -18.63 -9.61 14.60
N VAL A 30 -18.75 -10.17 13.39
CA VAL A 30 -19.95 -10.02 12.54
C VAL A 30 -21.17 -10.61 13.23
N GLU A 31 -21.03 -11.78 13.85
CA GLU A 31 -22.10 -12.44 14.58
C GLU A 31 -22.54 -11.63 15.81
N ALA A 32 -21.58 -11.14 16.61
CA ALA A 32 -21.87 -10.32 17.79
C ALA A 32 -22.61 -9.01 17.43
N LEU A 33 -22.24 -8.36 16.32
CA LEU A 33 -22.94 -7.17 15.83
C LEU A 33 -24.36 -7.48 15.36
N ALA A 34 -24.57 -8.64 14.74
CA ALA A 34 -25.90 -9.07 14.30
C ALA A 34 -26.82 -9.34 15.50
N ASP A 35 -26.30 -10.01 16.54
CA ASP A 35 -27.03 -10.24 17.79
C ASP A 35 -27.40 -8.91 18.48
N GLU A 36 -26.45 -7.98 18.55
CA GLU A 36 -26.67 -6.66 19.16
C GLU A 36 -27.70 -5.81 18.38
N LEU A 37 -27.71 -5.92 17.05
CA LEU A 37 -28.71 -5.30 16.17
C LEU A 37 -30.09 -5.93 16.32
N ALA A 38 -30.17 -7.25 16.44
CA ALA A 38 -31.43 -7.95 16.69
C ALA A 38 -32.03 -7.55 18.05
N ASP A 39 -31.19 -7.55 19.09
CA ASP A 39 -31.60 -7.24 20.46
C ASP A 39 -32.02 -5.76 20.63
N ARG A 40 -31.36 -4.81 19.94
CA ARG A 40 -31.72 -3.38 20.00
C ARG A 40 -32.79 -2.94 19.00
N GLY A 41 -32.85 -3.57 17.83
CA GLY A 41 -33.71 -3.17 16.72
C GLY A 41 -35.07 -3.87 16.69
N GLY A 42 -35.27 -4.90 17.53
CA GLY A 42 -36.47 -5.74 17.48
C GLY A 42 -36.58 -6.56 16.20
N MET A 43 -35.49 -6.68 15.44
CA MET A 43 -35.40 -7.52 14.25
C MET A 43 -35.17 -8.98 14.64
N GLN A 44 -35.65 -9.88 13.79
CA GLN A 44 -35.32 -11.30 13.93
C GLN A 44 -33.80 -11.49 13.72
N ARG A 45 -33.18 -12.34 14.54
CA ARG A 45 -31.72 -12.59 14.50
C ARG A 45 -31.22 -12.97 13.10
N ASP A 46 -31.99 -13.80 12.39
CA ASP A 46 -31.64 -14.22 11.03
C ASP A 46 -31.62 -13.04 10.04
N GLU A 47 -32.52 -12.08 10.21
CA GLU A 47 -32.62 -10.89 9.37
C GLU A 47 -31.47 -9.91 9.64
N ALA A 48 -31.13 -9.70 10.92
CA ALA A 48 -29.96 -8.91 11.31
C ALA A 48 -28.66 -9.53 10.80
N ARG A 49 -28.53 -10.87 10.89
CA ARG A 49 -27.37 -11.61 10.39
C ARG A 49 -27.21 -11.50 8.88
N ALA A 50 -28.32 -11.62 8.14
CA ALA A 50 -28.31 -11.43 6.69
C ALA A 50 -27.89 -10.00 6.30
N PHE A 51 -28.42 -9.00 7.00
CA PHE A 51 -28.09 -7.59 6.78
C PHE A 51 -26.61 -7.27 7.02
N VAL A 52 -26.07 -7.65 8.19
CA VAL A 52 -24.66 -7.39 8.52
C VAL A 52 -23.73 -8.14 7.55
N ARG A 53 -24.10 -9.36 7.15
CA ARG A 53 -23.33 -10.15 6.19
C ARG A 53 -23.31 -9.52 4.80
N ASP A 54 -24.43 -9.03 4.30
CA ASP A 54 -24.51 -8.34 3.01
C ASP A 54 -23.70 -7.03 3.04
N LEU A 55 -23.82 -6.26 4.12
CA LEU A 55 -23.05 -5.03 4.32
C LEU A 55 -21.54 -5.31 4.34
N ALA A 56 -21.09 -6.32 5.08
CA ALA A 56 -19.69 -6.73 5.15
C ALA A 56 -19.16 -7.26 3.80
N SER A 57 -20.00 -7.98 3.05
CA SER A 57 -19.66 -8.47 1.70
C SER A 57 -19.44 -7.31 0.73
N ARG A 58 -20.36 -6.35 0.70
CA ARG A 58 -20.26 -5.12 -0.11
C ARG A 58 -19.02 -4.31 0.27
N TRP A 59 -18.78 -4.13 1.57
CA TRP A 59 -17.61 -3.42 2.07
C TRP A 59 -16.30 -4.06 1.64
N ARG A 60 -16.16 -5.40 1.70
CA ARG A 60 -14.98 -6.09 1.16
C ARG A 60 -14.81 -5.86 -0.34
N GLY A 61 -15.90 -5.96 -1.10
CA GLY A 61 -15.88 -5.72 -2.54
C GLY A 61 -15.48 -4.29 -2.91
N ASP A 62 -15.91 -3.30 -2.13
CA ASP A 62 -15.56 -1.89 -2.33
C ASP A 62 -14.15 -1.57 -1.84
N ALA A 63 -13.71 -2.14 -0.71
CA ALA A 63 -12.35 -1.98 -0.19
C ALA A 63 -11.29 -2.49 -1.17
N VAL A 64 -11.52 -3.64 -1.82
CA VAL A 64 -10.63 -4.15 -2.87
C VAL A 64 -10.56 -3.18 -4.06
N ARG A 65 -11.72 -2.72 -4.55
CA ARG A 65 -11.79 -1.77 -5.68
C ARG A 65 -11.18 -0.40 -5.37
N VAL A 66 -11.33 0.07 -4.13
CA VAL A 66 -10.72 1.30 -3.64
C VAL A 66 -9.22 1.12 -3.47
N GLY A 67 -8.76 0.00 -2.91
CA GLY A 67 -7.33 -0.32 -2.78
C GLY A 67 -6.59 -0.24 -4.12
N GLU A 68 -7.16 -0.84 -5.17
CA GLU A 68 -6.60 -0.80 -6.53
C GLU A 68 -6.51 0.64 -7.08
N ARG A 69 -7.52 1.49 -6.86
CA ARG A 69 -7.49 2.90 -7.30
C ARG A 69 -6.59 3.78 -6.44
N THR A 70 -6.49 3.47 -5.14
CA THR A 70 -5.73 4.28 -4.18
C THR A 70 -4.24 4.09 -4.40
N GLY A 71 -3.77 2.92 -4.86
CA GLY A 71 -2.37 2.70 -5.22
C GLY A 71 -1.82 3.74 -6.20
N ALA A 72 -2.54 4.02 -7.29
CA ALA A 72 -2.11 5.00 -8.29
C ALA A 72 -2.12 6.46 -7.77
N GLY A 73 -3.10 6.82 -6.94
CA GLY A 73 -3.20 8.16 -6.36
C GLY A 73 -2.20 8.42 -5.23
N MET A 74 -1.97 7.41 -4.39
CA MET A 74 -1.03 7.47 -3.26
C MET A 74 0.40 7.65 -3.74
N HIS A 75 0.77 6.99 -4.82
CA HIS A 75 2.06 7.15 -5.48
C HIS A 75 2.32 8.59 -5.93
N GLY A 76 1.30 9.22 -6.52
CA GLY A 76 1.36 10.62 -6.93
C GLY A 76 1.49 11.59 -5.76
N ALA A 77 0.79 11.31 -4.65
CA ALA A 77 0.88 12.12 -3.43
C ALA A 77 2.27 12.02 -2.76
N LEU A 78 2.84 10.81 -2.69
CA LEU A 78 4.18 10.60 -2.13
C LEU A 78 5.25 11.34 -2.91
N ARG A 79 5.19 11.33 -4.25
CA ARG A 79 6.09 12.12 -5.10
C ARG A 79 5.92 13.62 -4.90
N GLN A 80 4.70 14.12 -4.73
CA GLN A 80 4.47 15.54 -4.44
C GLN A 80 5.09 15.97 -3.10
N LEU A 81 5.20 15.05 -2.15
CA LEU A 81 5.90 15.24 -0.88
C LEU A 81 7.41 14.99 -0.97
N GLY A 82 7.94 14.69 -2.15
CA GLY A 82 9.36 14.39 -2.37
C GLY A 82 9.80 13.00 -1.88
N LEU A 83 8.85 12.11 -1.58
CA LEU A 83 9.13 10.75 -1.13
C LEU A 83 9.09 9.77 -2.32
N VAL A 84 10.08 8.89 -2.38
CA VAL A 84 10.21 7.81 -3.38
C VAL A 84 9.98 6.48 -2.68
N LEU A 85 9.22 5.58 -3.32
CA LEU A 85 9.02 4.24 -2.76
C LEU A 85 10.30 3.40 -2.88
N ARG A 86 10.50 2.49 -1.93
CA ARG A 86 11.64 1.57 -1.91
C ARG A 86 11.76 0.79 -3.22
N GLU A 87 10.65 0.27 -3.72
CA GLU A 87 10.58 -0.48 -4.97
C GLU A 87 11.04 0.34 -6.18
N GLU A 88 10.67 1.62 -6.25
CA GLU A 88 11.09 2.53 -7.33
C GLU A 88 12.60 2.82 -7.25
N PHE A 89 13.12 2.95 -6.03
CA PHE A 89 14.54 3.16 -5.79
C PHE A 89 15.35 1.92 -6.20
N GLU A 90 14.91 0.72 -5.82
CA GLU A 90 15.56 -0.54 -6.19
C GLU A 90 15.54 -0.76 -7.72
N GLU A 91 14.43 -0.43 -8.38
CA GLU A 91 14.35 -0.48 -9.84
C GLU A 91 15.35 0.49 -10.48
N LEU A 92 15.48 1.70 -9.93
CA LEU A 92 16.44 2.69 -10.40
C LEU A 92 17.88 2.22 -10.21
N GLU A 93 18.21 1.64 -9.04
CA GLU A 93 19.53 1.06 -8.77
C GLU A 93 19.88 -0.04 -9.79
N LEU A 94 18.94 -0.93 -10.10
CA LEU A 94 19.15 -1.97 -11.10
C LEU A 94 19.44 -1.38 -12.49
N ARG A 95 18.67 -0.37 -12.89
CA ARG A 95 18.87 0.31 -14.19
C ARG A 95 20.23 1.00 -14.25
N VAL A 96 20.67 1.64 -13.16
CA VAL A 96 21.99 2.25 -13.06
C VAL A 96 23.08 1.20 -13.19
N ALA A 97 22.99 0.08 -12.45
CA ALA A 97 23.97 -1.01 -12.54
C ALA A 97 24.09 -1.58 -13.96
N GLN A 98 22.97 -1.70 -14.68
CA GLN A 98 22.96 -2.13 -16.08
C GLN A 98 23.64 -1.11 -17.01
N LEU A 99 23.37 0.18 -16.82
CA LEU A 99 24.01 1.24 -17.59
C LEU A 99 25.53 1.27 -17.38
N GLU A 100 25.98 1.17 -16.13
CA GLU A 100 27.40 1.10 -15.81
C GLU A 100 28.07 -0.13 -16.41
N HIS A 101 27.41 -1.28 -16.38
CA HIS A 101 27.94 -2.49 -17.01
C HIS A 101 28.10 -2.32 -18.52
N ARG A 102 27.09 -1.74 -19.20
CA ARG A 102 27.17 -1.44 -20.64
C ARG A 102 28.27 -0.43 -20.96
N LEU A 103 28.43 0.60 -20.14
CA LEU A 103 29.47 1.60 -20.29
C LEU A 103 30.86 0.94 -20.23
N ARG A 104 31.10 0.08 -19.23
CA ARG A 104 32.35 -0.68 -19.11
C ARG A 104 32.65 -1.54 -20.34
N LEU A 105 31.63 -2.16 -20.94
CA LEU A 105 31.80 -2.96 -22.17
C LEU A 105 32.18 -2.08 -23.36
N LEU A 106 31.60 -0.89 -23.49
CA LEU A 106 31.93 0.06 -24.56
C LEU A 106 33.36 0.58 -24.41
N GLU A 107 33.73 1.04 -23.21
CA GLU A 107 35.08 1.52 -22.90
C GLU A 107 36.14 0.42 -23.09
N GLY A 108 35.83 -0.83 -22.69
CA GLY A 108 36.71 -1.98 -22.90
C GLY A 108 36.85 -2.39 -24.38
N THR A 109 35.83 -2.14 -25.19
CA THR A 109 35.85 -2.41 -26.63
C THR A 109 36.70 -1.38 -27.38
N GLU A 110 36.68 -0.11 -26.97
CA GLU A 110 37.56 0.92 -27.53
C GLU A 110 39.04 0.61 -27.22
N ALA A 111 39.36 0.22 -25.99
CA ALA A 111 40.71 -0.17 -25.60
C ALA A 111 41.23 -1.38 -26.40
N THR A 112 40.38 -2.39 -26.62
CA THR A 112 40.71 -3.58 -27.42
C THR A 112 40.88 -3.27 -28.91
N THR A 113 40.06 -2.36 -29.45
CA THR A 113 40.13 -1.94 -30.86
C THR A 113 41.39 -1.11 -31.13
N ALA A 114 41.75 -0.22 -30.20
CA ALA A 114 42.96 0.60 -30.30
C ALA A 114 44.26 -0.23 -30.29
N ILE A 115 44.28 -1.35 -29.55
CA ILE A 115 45.44 -2.25 -29.50
C ILE A 115 45.59 -3.07 -30.79
N ARG A 116 44.51 -3.34 -31.51
CA ARG A 116 44.49 -4.20 -32.71
C ARG A 116 44.68 -3.44 -34.03
N ALA A 117 44.64 -2.10 -34.03
CA ALA A 117 44.89 -1.32 -35.24
C ALA A 117 46.33 -1.58 -35.74
N PRO A 118 46.52 -2.15 -36.96
CA PRO A 118 47.87 -2.34 -37.50
C PRO A 118 48.48 -0.95 -37.71
N ARG A 119 49.66 -0.71 -37.12
CA ARG A 119 50.47 0.46 -37.46
C ARG A 119 50.88 0.32 -38.93
N ALA A 120 50.21 1.07 -39.79
CA ALA A 120 50.62 1.32 -41.15
C ALA A 120 51.76 2.35 -41.19
#